data_AF-A0A1C6JAM3-F1
#
_entry.id   AF-A0A1C6JAM3-F1
#
_cell.length_a   1.000
_cell.length_b   1.000
_cell.length_c   1.000
_cell.angle_alpha   90.00
_cell.angle_beta   90.00
_cell.angle_gamma   90.00
#
_symmetry.space_group_name_H-M   'P 1'
#
loop_
_entity.id
_entity.type
_entity.pdbx_description
1 polymer ?
#
loop_
_entity_poly.entity_id
_entity_poly.type
_entity_poly.pdbx_seq_one_letter_code
_entity_poly.pdbx_strand_id
1 'polypeptide(L)' 'MEEKTCRIPVQATYEIQDGQAVLVSAQYEDIPADLIARFLIEKCGRDAIFKGVSD' A
#
# COMPACT_ATOMS: atom_id res chain seq x y z
N MET A 1 22.01 -5.48 -6.94
CA MET A 1 20.94 -5.89 -6.02
C MET A 1 19.64 -5.58 -6.75
N GLU A 2 18.76 -6.54 -6.95
CA GLU A 2 17.53 -6.31 -7.71
C GLU A 2 16.63 -5.34 -6.95
N GLU A 3 16.18 -4.27 -7.61
CA GLU A 3 15.31 -3.27 -7.00
C GLU A 3 13.92 -3.88 -6.81
N LYS A 4 13.50 -4.04 -5.55
CA LYS A 4 12.16 -4.54 -5.25
C LYS A 4 11.15 -3.42 -5.46
N THR A 5 10.12 -3.68 -6.24
CA THR A 5 8.99 -2.77 -6.44
C THR A 5 7.73 -3.36 -5.82
N CYS A 6 6.80 -2.49 -5.44
CA CYS A 6 5.44 -2.86 -5.07
C CYS A 6 4.49 -2.26 -6.09
N ARG A 7 3.63 -3.12 -6.65
CA ARG A 7 2.55 -2.69 -7.52
C ARG A 7 1.39 -2.18 -6.67
N ILE A 8 1.16 -0.87 -6.68
CA ILE A 8 0.12 -0.24 -5.85
C ILE A 8 -0.88 0.54 -6.70
N PRO A 9 -2.18 0.55 -6.34
CA PRO A 9 -3.16 1.38 -7.03
C PRO A 9 -2.98 2.85 -6.60
N VAL A 10 -2.57 3.72 -7.52
CA VAL A 10 -2.43 5.17 -7.28
C VAL A 10 -3.75 5.91 -7.42
N GLN A 11 -4.71 5.31 -8.14
CA GLN A 11 -6.08 5.75 -8.22
C GLN A 11 -6.98 4.51 -8.30
N ALA A 12 -8.05 4.49 -7.52
CA ALA A 12 -9.01 3.41 -7.50
C ALA A 12 -10.43 3.95 -7.40
N THR A 13 -11.33 3.38 -8.19
CA THR A 13 -12.77 3.63 -8.14
C THR A 13 -13.44 2.39 -7.58
N TYR A 14 -14.25 2.59 -6.55
CA TYR A 14 -15.08 1.54 -5.94
C TYR A 14 -16.55 1.89 -6.14
N GLU A 15 -17.37 0.86 -6.29
CA GLU A 15 -18.83 0.97 -6.33
C GLU A 15 -19.42 0.12 -5.20
N ILE A 16 -20.51 0.59 -4.59
CA ILE A 16 -21.24 -0.22 -3.62
C ILE A 16 -22.26 -1.06 -4.37
N GLN A 17 -22.04 -2.37 -4.44
CA GLN A 17 -22.94 -3.35 -5.02
C GLN A 17 -23.41 -4.30 -3.92
N ASP A 18 -24.72 -4.42 -3.72
CA ASP A 18 -25.34 -5.23 -2.66
C ASP A 18 -24.76 -4.97 -1.25
N GLY A 19 -24.46 -3.70 -0.96
CA GLY A 19 -23.90 -3.26 0.33
C GLY A 19 -22.41 -3.56 0.51
N GLN A 20 -21.74 -4.10 -0.51
CA GLN A 20 -20.30 -4.38 -0.51
C GLN A 20 -19.54 -3.43 -1.44
N ALA A 21 -18.38 -2.96 -1.00
CA ALA A 21 -17.49 -2.17 -1.84
C ALA A 21 -16.76 -3.08 -2.83
N VAL A 22 -17.03 -2.92 -4.12
CA VAL A 22 -16.41 -3.65 -5.22
C VAL A 22 -15.47 -2.71 -5.98
N LEU A 23 -14.22 -3.13 -6.20
CA LEU A 23 -13.27 -2.38 -7.01
C LEU A 23 -13.66 -2.48 -8.49
N VAL A 24 -14.02 -1.36 -9.13
CA VAL A 24 -14.47 -1.34 -10.53
C VAL A 24 -13.39 -0.84 -11.49
N SER A 25 -12.45 -0.03 -11.02
CA SER A 25 -11.31 0.44 -11.82
C SER A 25 -10.14 0.82 -10.91
N ALA A 26 -8.92 0.55 -11.36
CA ALA A 26 -7.73 1.05 -10.70
C ALA A 26 -6.58 1.28 -11.70
N GLN A 27 -5.84 2.36 -11.47
CA GLN A 27 -4.57 2.63 -12.11
C GLN A 27 -3.45 2.20 -11.16
N TYR A 28 -2.56 1.35 -11.65
CA TYR A 28 -1.47 0.79 -10.87
C TYR A 28 -0.14 1.34 -11.34
N GLU A 29 0.75 1.57 -10.39
CA GLU A 29 2.14 1.88 -10.65
C GLU A 29 3.06 0.95 -9.85
N ASP A 30 4.22 0.67 -10.43
CA ASP A 30 5.30 -0.05 -9.76
C ASP A 30 6.19 0.96 -9.06
N ILE A 31 6.14 0.98 -7.73
CA ILE A 31 6.87 1.95 -6.92
C ILE A 31 8.00 1.23 -6.17
N PRO A 32 9.20 1.82 -6.06
CA PRO A 32 10.28 1.26 -5.25
C PRO A 32 9.83 0.97 -3.82
N ALA A 33 10.10 -0.25 -3.34
CA ALA A 33 9.65 -0.71 -2.03
C ALA A 33 10.28 0.08 -0.88
N ASP A 34 11.49 0.62 -1.07
CA ASP A 34 12.17 1.45 -0.07
C ASP A 34 11.48 2.80 0.11
N LEU A 35 10.97 3.41 -0.98
CA LEU A 35 10.21 4.65 -0.94
C LEU A 35 8.90 4.46 -0.15
N ILE A 36 8.20 3.35 -0.40
CA ILE A 36 6.98 3.00 0.34
C ILE A 36 7.29 2.79 1.82
N ALA A 37 8.35 2.04 2.14
CA ALA A 37 8.73 1.78 3.53
C ALA A 37 9.03 3.09 4.28
N ARG A 38 9.76 4.03 3.66
CA ARG A 38 10.02 5.36 4.24
C ARG A 38 8.73 6.14 4.47
N PHE A 39 7.87 6.21 3.45
CA PHE A 39 6.57 6.89 3.56
C PHE A 39 5.72 6.33 4.70
N LEU A 40 5.63 4.99 4.82
CA LEU A 40 4.87 4.32 5.88
C LEU A 40 5.44 4.63 7.27
N ILE A 41 6.76 4.61 7.44
CA ILE A 41 7.40 4.97 8.73
C ILE A 41 7.13 6.43 9.08
N GLU A 42 7.26 7.34 8.11
CA GLU A 42 7.05 8.78 8.31
C GLU A 42 5.60 9.14 8.64
N LYS A 43 4.62 8.49 8.00
CA LYS A 43 3.20 8.83 8.12
C LYS A 43 2.45 8.03 9.18
N CYS A 44 2.79 6.76 9.34
CA CYS A 44 2.09 5.85 10.26
C CYS A 44 2.88 5.62 11.55
N GLY A 45 4.16 6.01 11.60
CA GLY A 45 5.06 5.73 12.70
C GLY A 45 5.61 4.30 12.66
N ARG A 46 6.83 4.14 13.20
CA ARG A 46 7.52 2.83 13.28
C ARG A 46 6.64 1.77 13.94
N ASP A 47 5.97 2.13 15.02
CA ASP A 47 5.22 1.16 15.84
C ASP A 47 3.97 0.61 15.13
N ALA A 48 3.39 1.35 14.19
CA ALA A 48 2.25 0.87 13.40
C ALA A 48 2.67 -0.19 12.37
N ILE A 49 3.94 -0.19 11.96
CA ILE A 49 4.48 -1.08 10.93
C ILE A 49 5.17 -2.31 11.55
N PHE A 50 5.81 -2.15 12.71
CA PHE A 50 6.61 -3.20 13.34
C PHE A 50 6.00 -3.83 14.60
N LYS A 51 4.76 -3.45 15.01
CA LYS A 51 4.07 -4.10 16.13
C LYS A 51 3.81 -5.57 15.82
N GLY A 52 4.67 -6.44 16.35
CA GLY A 52 4.60 -7.90 16.17
C GLY A 52 5.97 -8.55 15.97
N VAL A 53 7.00 -7.79 15.61
CA VAL A 53 8.39 -8.27 15.60
C VAL A 53 8.95 -8.00 17.00
N SER A 54 8.79 -8.97 17.90
CA SER A 54 9.59 -9.01 19.14
C SER A 54 10.95 -9.61 18.76
N ASP A 55 12.04 -8.95 19.15
CA ASP A 55 13.41 -9.47 19.00
C ASP A 55 13.57 -10.86 19.65
#